data_AF-A0A078I7I0-F1
#
_entry.id   AF-A0A078I7I0-F1
#
_cell.length_a   1.000
_cell.length_b   1.000
_cell.length_c   1.000
_cell.angle_alpha   90.00
_cell.angle_beta   90.00
_cell.angle_gamma   90.00
#
_symmetry.space_group_name_H-M   'P 1'
#
loop_
_entity.id
_entity.type
_entity.pdbx_description
1 polymer ?
#
loop_
_entity_poly.entity_id
_entity_poly.type
_entity_poly.pdbx_seq_one_letter_code
_entity_poly.pdbx_strand_id
1 'polypeptide(L)'
;MLLWSLSTLVNYKGTLGALLSDGYAEVTGETKCFELWVLVDADKHEWSKHISISLPPLWKNIVTEDRLYFVGVTGTDEIVLSPRYLSEPYSFYVYYYNNESNTIRRIEIQGMDAFRHCKIRLSLNHVEDVKLLQYI
;
A
#
# COMPACT_ATOMS: atom_id res chain seq x y z
N MET A 1 1.61 -22.84 -4.76
CA MET A 1 2.14 -21.89 -3.77
C MET A 1 2.64 -20.63 -4.50
N LEU A 2 1.73 -19.85 -5.09
CA LEU A 2 2.00 -18.68 -5.94
C LEU A 2 1.78 -17.34 -5.23
N LEU A 3 1.49 -17.36 -3.93
CA LEU A 3 1.11 -16.18 -3.14
C LEU A 3 2.24 -15.16 -2.94
N TRP A 4 3.51 -15.55 -3.11
CA TRP A 4 4.64 -14.74 -2.67
C TRP A 4 5.02 -13.63 -3.66
N SER A 5 4.94 -13.88 -4.98
CA SER A 5 5.39 -12.91 -6.00
C SER A 5 4.44 -11.73 -6.21
N LEU A 6 3.24 -11.78 -5.64
CA LEU A 6 2.21 -10.74 -5.79
C LEU A 6 1.99 -9.94 -4.51
N SER A 7 2.72 -10.27 -3.44
CA SER A 7 2.61 -9.60 -2.15
C SER A 7 3.52 -8.37 -2.04
N THR A 8 3.10 -7.40 -1.23
CA THR A 8 3.95 -6.27 -0.81
C THR A 8 4.29 -6.44 0.67
N LEU A 9 5.58 -6.49 0.98
CA LEU A 9 6.04 -6.54 2.36
C LEU A 9 5.86 -5.17 3.01
N VAL A 10 5.32 -5.17 4.23
CA VAL A 10 5.00 -3.97 4.99
C VAL A 10 5.44 -4.13 6.44
N ASN A 11 5.75 -3.01 7.10
CA ASN A 11 5.80 -2.98 8.55
C ASN A 11 4.37 -2.82 9.06
N TYR A 12 3.87 -3.81 9.79
CA TYR A 12 2.55 -3.80 10.40
C TYR A 12 2.69 -3.90 11.92
N LYS A 13 2.40 -2.81 12.63
CA LYS A 13 2.47 -2.72 14.09
C LYS A 13 3.80 -3.19 14.70
N GLY A 14 4.92 -2.95 14.00
CA GLY A 14 6.26 -3.34 14.44
C GLY A 14 6.68 -4.75 14.01
N THR A 15 5.81 -5.51 13.33
CA THR A 15 6.09 -6.86 12.82
C THR A 15 6.09 -6.85 11.29
N LEU A 16 6.80 -7.81 10.68
CA LEU A 16 6.76 -7.98 9.22
C LEU A 16 5.40 -8.52 8.78
N GLY A 17 4.75 -7.80 7.86
CA GLY A 17 3.51 -8.19 7.22
C GLY A 17 3.64 -8.30 5.71
N ALA A 18 2.67 -8.97 5.08
CA ALA A 18 2.54 -9.07 3.63
C ALA A 18 1.10 -8.73 3.22
N LEU A 19 0.95 -7.72 2.37
CA LEU A 19 -0.32 -7.29 1.78
C LEU A 19 -0.52 -7.88 0.40
N LEU A 20 -1.73 -8.36 0.14
CA LEU A 20 -2.15 -8.91 -1.15
C LEU A 20 -3.53 -8.38 -1.54
N SER A 21 -3.82 -8.40 -2.84
CA SER A 21 -5.09 -7.97 -3.42
C SER A 21 -5.69 -9.08 -4.27
N ASP A 22 -6.60 -9.87 -3.70
CA ASP A 22 -7.41 -10.90 -4.39
C ASP A 22 -6.66 -11.69 -5.49
N GLY A 23 -5.43 -12.12 -5.23
CA GLY A 23 -4.61 -12.88 -6.18
C GLY A 23 -3.97 -12.08 -7.34
N TYR A 24 -3.97 -10.76 -7.29
CA TYR A 24 -3.37 -9.85 -8.27
C TYR A 24 -2.27 -8.97 -7.66
N ALA A 25 -1.29 -8.57 -8.47
CA ALA A 25 -0.22 -7.65 -8.06
C ALA A 25 -0.68 -6.18 -8.01
N GLU A 26 -1.73 -5.83 -8.75
CA GLU A 26 -2.30 -4.49 -8.79
C GLU A 26 -3.70 -4.48 -8.16
N VAL A 27 -4.00 -3.36 -7.53
CA VAL A 27 -5.29 -3.05 -6.93
C VAL A 27 -6.05 -2.16 -7.90
N THR A 28 -7.31 -2.50 -8.17
CA THR A 28 -8.17 -1.73 -9.08
C THR A 28 -9.48 -1.36 -8.40
N GLY A 29 -10.32 -0.56 -9.07
CA GLY A 29 -11.69 -0.32 -8.60
C GLY A 29 -12.55 -1.57 -8.46
N GLU A 30 -12.15 -2.70 -9.07
CA GLU A 30 -12.86 -3.97 -8.96
C GLU A 30 -12.42 -4.83 -7.78
N THR A 31 -11.27 -4.55 -7.16
CA THR A 31 -10.79 -5.29 -5.99
C THR A 31 -11.86 -5.29 -4.89
N LYS A 32 -12.11 -6.45 -4.29
CA LYS A 32 -13.15 -6.62 -3.26
C LYS A 32 -12.58 -6.69 -1.85
N CYS A 33 -11.39 -7.25 -1.71
CA CYS A 33 -10.72 -7.35 -0.43
C CYS A 33 -9.21 -7.28 -0.56
N PHE A 34 -8.57 -6.95 0.57
CA PHE A 34 -7.14 -7.18 0.77
C PHE A 34 -6.94 -8.33 1.73
N GLU A 35 -5.77 -8.96 1.61
CA GLU A 35 -5.30 -9.94 2.57
C GLU A 35 -4.06 -9.39 3.26
N LEU A 36 -4.04 -9.45 4.59
CA LEU A 36 -2.86 -9.17 5.38
C LEU A 36 -2.41 -10.44 6.11
N TRP A 37 -1.16 -10.81 5.88
CA TRP A 37 -0.47 -11.89 6.59
C TRP A 37 0.60 -11.28 7.49
N VAL A 38 0.76 -11.82 8.70
CA VAL A 38 1.77 -11.33 9.66
C VAL A 38 2.72 -12.46 10.01
N LEU A 39 4.02 -12.21 9.88
CA LEU A 39 5.05 -13.17 10.24
C LEU A 39 5.02 -13.44 11.75
N VAL A 40 5.00 -14.72 12.14
CA VAL A 40 5.00 -15.17 13.54
C VAL A 40 6.40 -15.55 13.97
N ASP A 41 7.05 -16.35 13.13
CA ASP A 41 8.33 -16.97 13.42
C ASP A 41 9.17 -16.90 12.15
N ALA A 42 10.21 -16.08 12.18
CA ALA A 42 11.12 -15.89 11.06
C ALA A 42 11.97 -17.14 10.78
N ASP A 43 12.38 -17.86 11.83
CA ASP A 43 13.26 -19.03 11.72
C ASP A 43 12.52 -20.22 11.12
N LYS A 44 11.25 -20.39 11.49
CA LYS A 44 10.37 -21.43 10.92
C LYS A 44 9.67 -21.00 9.64
N HIS A 45 9.82 -19.74 9.21
CA HIS A 45 9.08 -19.12 8.12
C HIS A 45 7.54 -19.23 8.29
N GLU A 46 7.05 -19.15 9.52
CA GLU A 46 5.63 -19.26 9.84
C GLU A 46 4.93 -17.91 9.77
N TRP A 47 3.83 -17.85 9.01
CA TRP A 47 2.96 -16.69 8.89
C TRP A 47 1.60 -16.98 9.56
N SER A 48 1.10 -16.02 10.34
CA SER A 48 -0.19 -16.10 11.05
C SER A 48 -1.33 -15.46 10.29
N LYS A 49 -2.51 -15.87 10.77
CA LYS A 49 -3.88 -15.50 10.44
C LYS A 49 -4.02 -14.31 9.49
N HIS A 50 -4.36 -14.69 8.26
CA HIS A 50 -5.03 -13.90 7.23
C HIS A 50 -6.11 -13.00 7.84
N ILE A 51 -5.88 -11.69 7.76
CA ILE A 51 -6.93 -10.69 7.96
C ILE A 51 -7.47 -10.37 6.58
N SER A 52 -8.70 -10.82 6.31
CA SER A 52 -9.46 -10.41 5.14
C SER A 52 -10.08 -9.04 5.39
N ILE A 53 -9.64 -8.05 4.63
CA ILE A 53 -10.07 -6.66 4.72
C ILE A 53 -11.07 -6.41 3.61
N SER A 54 -12.35 -6.30 3.93
CA SER A 54 -13.41 -6.02 2.95
C SER A 54 -13.43 -4.53 2.59
N LEU A 55 -13.43 -4.22 1.29
CA LEU A 55 -13.43 -2.84 0.82
C LEU A 55 -14.84 -2.24 0.79
N PRO A 56 -14.98 -0.93 1.04
CA PRO A 56 -16.29 -0.28 1.10
C PRO A 56 -16.92 -0.21 -0.29
N PRO A 57 -18.26 -0.14 -0.41
CA PRO A 57 -18.93 -0.01 -1.71
C PRO A 57 -18.46 1.19 -2.55
N LEU A 58 -18.05 2.28 -1.88
CA LEU A 58 -17.52 3.48 -2.53
C LEU A 58 -16.12 3.29 -3.14
N TRP A 59 -15.44 2.17 -2.85
CA TRP A 59 -14.10 1.87 -3.34
C TRP A 59 -13.96 2.07 -4.85
N LYS A 60 -14.85 1.43 -5.62
CA LYS A 60 -14.86 1.50 -7.09
C LYS A 60 -14.97 2.93 -7.59
N ASN A 61 -15.80 3.76 -6.94
CA ASN A 61 -16.03 5.14 -7.35
C ASN A 61 -14.84 6.05 -7.02
N ILE A 62 -14.04 5.71 -6.01
CA ILE A 62 -12.91 6.52 -5.55
C ILE A 62 -11.64 6.15 -6.32
N VAL A 63 -11.39 4.86 -6.53
CA VAL A 63 -10.24 4.37 -7.31
C VAL A 63 -10.47 4.54 -8.80
N THR A 64 -11.73 4.49 -9.26
CA THR A 64 -12.09 4.65 -10.68
C THR A 64 -11.31 3.66 -11.56
N GLU A 65 -10.53 4.15 -12.52
CA GLU A 65 -9.72 3.35 -13.46
C GLU A 65 -8.26 3.22 -13.02
N ASP A 66 -7.89 3.75 -11.85
CA ASP A 66 -6.49 3.71 -11.40
C ASP A 66 -6.03 2.28 -11.10
N ARG A 67 -4.78 2.00 -11.51
CA ARG A 67 -4.04 0.81 -11.14
C ARG A 67 -3.09 1.14 -10.01
N LEU A 68 -3.47 0.71 -8.82
CA LEU A 68 -2.79 1.04 -7.59
C LEU A 68 -1.90 -0.11 -7.14
N TYR A 69 -0.87 0.24 -6.37
CA TYR A 69 0.03 -0.71 -5.74
C TYR A 69 0.17 -0.33 -4.27
N PHE A 70 0.28 -1.33 -3.40
CA PHE A 70 0.57 -1.07 -1.99
C PHE A 70 1.93 -0.38 -1.86
N VAL A 71 1.95 0.69 -1.09
CA VAL A 71 3.17 1.41 -0.69
C VAL A 71 3.61 0.96 0.69
N GLY A 72 2.64 0.75 1.60
CA GLY A 72 2.91 0.30 2.95
C GLY A 72 1.74 0.56 3.90
N VAL A 73 2.02 0.51 5.20
CA VAL A 73 1.08 0.86 6.28
C VAL A 73 1.69 1.99 7.10
N THR A 74 0.86 2.99 7.45
CA THR A 74 1.26 4.12 8.30
C THR A 74 1.26 3.75 9.78
N GLY A 75 1.81 4.62 10.64
CA GLY A 75 1.74 4.43 12.10
C GLY A 75 0.32 4.52 12.69
N THR A 76 -0.65 5.00 11.92
CA THR A 76 -2.08 5.05 12.27
C THR A 76 -2.89 3.93 11.61
N ASP A 77 -2.22 2.83 11.22
CA ASP A 77 -2.81 1.64 10.61
C ASP A 77 -3.55 1.89 9.28
N GLU A 78 -3.30 3.02 8.61
CA GLU A 78 -3.82 3.24 7.25
C GLU A 78 -2.94 2.54 6.22
N ILE A 79 -3.57 1.75 5.33
CA ILE A 79 -2.92 1.17 4.14
C ILE A 79 -2.78 2.27 3.10
N VAL A 80 -1.56 2.46 2.60
CA VAL A 80 -1.24 3.45 1.57
C VAL A 80 -1.09 2.76 0.24
N LEU A 81 -1.76 3.30 -0.78
CA LEU A 81 -1.63 2.86 -2.16
C LEU A 81 -1.33 4.03 -3.09
N SER A 82 -0.62 3.75 -4.18
CA SER A 82 -0.40 4.75 -5.23
C SER A 82 -0.29 4.10 -6.60
N PRO A 83 -0.58 4.85 -7.67
CA PRO A 83 -0.20 4.42 -9.00
C PRO A 83 1.33 4.50 -9.15
N ARG A 84 1.84 3.80 -10.16
CA ARG A 84 3.27 3.85 -10.56
C ARG A 84 3.54 4.82 -11.71
N TYR A 85 2.49 5.30 -12.35
CA TYR A 85 2.53 6.20 -13.50
C TYR A 85 1.40 7.22 -13.37
N LEU A 86 1.53 8.34 -14.06
CA LEU A 86 0.46 9.32 -14.15
C LEU A 86 -0.59 8.82 -15.16
N SER A 87 -1.83 8.67 -14.71
CA SER A 87 -2.99 8.40 -15.58
C SER A 87 -3.57 9.73 -16.06
N GLU A 88 -4.11 9.79 -17.29
CA GLU A 88 -4.89 10.95 -17.77
C GLU A 88 -5.97 11.32 -16.73
N PRO A 89 -6.10 12.59 -16.28
CA PRO A 89 -5.55 13.84 -16.84
C PRO A 89 -4.18 14.27 -16.28
N TYR A 90 -3.31 13.32 -15.95
CA TYR A 90 -1.97 13.50 -15.35
C TYR A 90 -1.95 13.94 -13.89
N SER A 91 -3.05 13.77 -13.16
CA SER A 91 -3.06 13.94 -11.71
C SER A 91 -2.44 12.72 -11.02
N PHE A 92 -1.61 12.95 -10.00
CA PHE A 92 -1.08 11.89 -9.15
C PHE A 92 -1.83 11.85 -7.84
N TYR A 93 -2.53 10.75 -7.56
CA TYR A 93 -3.25 10.58 -6.30
C TYR A 93 -2.58 9.51 -5.42
N VAL A 94 -2.43 9.83 -4.14
CA VAL A 94 -2.09 8.86 -3.09
C VAL A 94 -3.34 8.51 -2.32
N TYR A 95 -3.58 7.22 -2.14
CA TYR A 95 -4.77 6.68 -1.50
C TYR A 95 -4.42 6.19 -0.10
N TYR A 96 -5.23 6.60 0.87
CA TYR A 96 -5.15 6.16 2.26
C TYR A 96 -6.43 5.44 2.60
N TYR A 97 -6.32 4.17 2.96
CA TYR A 97 -7.42 3.34 3.39
C TYR A 97 -7.29 3.00 4.87
N ASN A 98 -8.31 3.34 5.65
CA ASN A 98 -8.40 2.98 7.05
C ASN A 98 -9.32 1.78 7.21
N ASN A 99 -8.77 0.67 7.73
CA ASN A 99 -9.50 -0.58 7.93
C ASN A 99 -10.54 -0.49 9.06
N GLU A 100 -10.25 0.24 10.14
CA GLU A 100 -11.15 0.36 11.29
C GLU A 100 -12.42 1.15 10.97
N SER A 101 -12.26 2.30 10.31
CA SER A 101 -13.39 3.12 9.87
C SER A 101 -13.99 2.66 8.54
N ASN A 102 -13.32 1.73 7.84
CA ASN A 102 -13.66 1.28 6.49
C ASN A 102 -13.83 2.44 5.50
N THR A 103 -12.95 3.44 5.58
CA THR A 103 -12.98 4.64 4.73
C THR A 103 -11.73 4.73 3.88
N ILE A 104 -11.89 5.22 2.65
CA ILE A 104 -10.78 5.57 1.77
C ILE A 104 -10.83 7.06 1.46
N ARG A 105 -9.66 7.69 1.45
CA ARG A 105 -9.45 9.05 0.95
C ARG A 105 -8.33 9.04 -0.09
N ARG A 106 -8.37 9.99 -1.02
CA ARG A 106 -7.28 10.23 -1.98
C ARG A 106 -6.80 11.66 -1.89
N ILE A 107 -5.49 11.85 -2.03
CA ILE A 107 -4.83 13.15 -1.93
C ILE A 107 -4.05 13.38 -3.23
N GLU A 108 -4.24 14.51 -3.88
CA GLU A 108 -3.48 14.88 -5.06
C GLU A 108 -2.09 15.40 -4.68
N ILE A 109 -1.05 14.88 -5.31
CA ILE A 109 0.31 15.42 -5.26
C ILE A 109 0.49 16.34 -6.47
N GLN A 110 0.65 17.63 -6.18
CA GLN A 110 0.81 18.68 -7.19
C GLN A 110 2.25 18.70 -7.75
N GLY A 111 2.41 19.29 -8.94
CA GLY A 111 3.73 19.50 -9.55
C GLY A 111 4.32 18.26 -10.23
N MET A 112 3.50 17.24 -10.49
CA MET A 112 3.94 15.98 -11.08
C MET A 112 4.06 16.00 -12.61
N ASP A 113 3.71 17.11 -13.27
CA ASP A 113 3.65 17.26 -14.74
C ASP A 113 4.95 16.89 -15.47
N ALA A 114 6.10 17.13 -14.87
CA ALA A 114 7.39 16.81 -15.48
C ALA A 114 7.67 15.29 -15.55
N PHE A 115 6.90 14.47 -14.82
CA PHE A 115 7.16 13.04 -14.62
C PHE A 115 6.17 12.14 -15.38
N ARG A 116 5.46 12.65 -16.39
CA ARG A 116 4.42 11.94 -17.18
C ARG A 116 4.85 10.60 -17.76
N HIS A 117 6.14 10.46 -18.08
CA HIS A 117 6.70 9.22 -18.63
C HIS A 117 7.68 8.53 -17.69
N CYS A 118 7.66 8.91 -16.41
CA CYS A 118 8.50 8.34 -15.38
C CYS A 118 7.72 7.31 -14.56
N LYS A 119 8.41 6.25 -14.16
CA LYS A 119 7.92 5.35 -13.13
C LYS A 119 8.14 6.00 -11.77
N ILE A 120 7.06 6.24 -11.05
CA ILE A 120 7.05 6.83 -9.72
C ILE A 120 7.14 5.71 -8.68
N ARG A 121 7.98 5.90 -7.65
CA ARG A 121 8.02 5.06 -6.46
C ARG A 121 7.85 5.93 -5.24
N LEU A 122 6.83 5.63 -4.44
CA LEU A 122 6.66 6.24 -3.13
C LEU A 122 7.30 5.35 -2.07
N SER A 123 7.77 5.98 -1.01
CA SER A 123 8.30 5.30 0.17
C SER A 123 7.75 6.02 1.39
N LEU A 124 7.21 5.24 2.34
CA LEU A 124 6.77 5.78 3.62
C LEU A 124 7.99 6.02 4.51
N ASN A 125 7.88 7.01 5.40
CA ASN A 125 8.86 7.29 6.45
C ASN A 125 10.29 7.54 5.91
N HIS A 126 10.40 8.21 4.76
CA HIS A 126 11.69 8.68 4.28
C HIS A 126 12.24 9.71 5.27
N VAL A 127 13.47 9.46 5.76
CA VAL A 127 14.22 10.37 6.62
C VAL A 127 15.43 10.81 5.82
N GLU A 128 15.48 12.09 5.46
CA GLU A 128 16.56 12.67 4.64
C GLU A 128 17.90 12.73 5.41
N ASP A 129 17.85 12.96 6.72
CA ASP A 129 19.03 13.11 7.58
C ASP A 129 19.02 12.11 8.76
N VAL A 130 19.63 10.94 8.55
CA VAL A 130 19.87 9.98 9.62
C VAL A 130 21.22 10.31 10.27
N LYS A 131 21.21 11.15 11.32
CA LYS A 131 22.41 11.27 12.17
C LYS A 131 22.63 9.93 12.87
N LEU A 132 23.76 9.29 12.57
CA LEU A 132 24.20 8.09 13.28
C LEU A 132 24.23 8.39 14.78
N LEU A 133 23.37 7.74 15.55
CA LEU A 133 23.48 7.71 17.01
C LEU A 133 24.81 7.00 17.33
N GLN A 134 25.84 7.77 17.62
CA GLN A 134 27.04 7.24 18.27
C GLN A 134 26.61 6.80 19.67
N TYR A 135 26.58 5.49 19.90
CA TYR A 135 26.54 4.96 21.25
C TYR A 135 27.79 5.44 21.98
N ILE A 136 27.60 6.28 23.01
CA ILE A 136 28.63 6.68 23.98
C ILE A 136 28.63 5.67 25.12
#